data_AF-A0A3M8GEK5-F1
#
_entry.id   AF-A0A3M8GEK5-F1
#
_cell.length_a   1.000
_cell.length_b   1.000
_cell.length_c   1.000
_cell.angle_alpha   90.00
_cell.angle_beta   90.00
_cell.angle_gamma   90.00
#
_symmetry.space_group_name_H-M   'P 1'
#
loop_
_entity.id
_entity.type
_entity.pdbx_description
1 polymer ?
#
loop_
_entity_poly.entity_id
_entity_poly.type
_entity_poly.pdbx_seq_one_letter_code
_entity_poly.pdbx_strand_id
1 'polypeptide(L)'
;MSDKSPAIVVVAFNRPRSLQRLLDSLQLAFYPAQDIPLIISIDKCDTNQDVLDIAEHFDWKFGPKEVHYQEKNLGLRDHVMQCGDLTKQFGAIIMLEDDLFVSPNFYYYTLNALHFSSDKLRIGGISLYNHQLNVHTNKNFQPIEDGYDNWYFQFASSWGQAWNAKQWKSFKEWYQTTPKIDSNTRIPEYVRGWSEKSWLKYFIAFLVAEDRYFIYPKIALTTNFSDTGTHVGEDSTAFQLPLLYAHKKEYHFSKLSESCAVYDAYYENTALAEKLQIPKQDLCLDLQAYKNVDTLDGERFLLTTQHLNFRILKKMACSLKPIDANVLQDLEGEDIFLYDLHIREPNTFIRSNKSRMLTYNFKYIYLNEALTIVMSQLRGKFKRATKKIFK
;
A
#
# COMPACT_ATOMS: atom_id res chain seq x y z
N MET A 1 -9.02 24.74 10.24
CA MET A 1 -7.98 24.28 9.30
C MET A 1 -7.56 25.49 8.49
N SER A 2 -6.33 25.56 8.02
CA SER A 2 -5.93 26.62 7.09
C SER A 2 -6.81 26.51 5.84
N ASP A 3 -7.40 27.62 5.39
CA ASP A 3 -8.20 27.72 4.14
C ASP A 3 -7.40 27.44 2.85
N LYS A 4 -6.12 27.05 2.98
CA LYS A 4 -5.23 26.80 1.84
C LYS A 4 -5.47 25.44 1.20
N SER A 5 -5.60 25.46 -0.12
CA SER A 5 -5.58 24.30 -1.01
C SER A 5 -4.31 23.44 -0.78
N PRO A 6 -4.42 22.11 -0.60
CA PRO A 6 -3.26 21.22 -0.52
C PRO A 6 -2.36 21.39 -1.75
N ALA A 7 -1.04 21.49 -1.53
CA ALA A 7 -0.08 21.57 -2.62
C ALA A 7 0.17 20.20 -3.24
N ILE A 8 0.32 20.15 -4.56
CA ILE A 8 0.77 18.96 -5.28
C ILE A 8 2.29 18.99 -5.33
N VAL A 9 2.94 17.93 -4.85
CA VAL A 9 4.40 17.79 -4.83
C VAL A 9 4.78 16.58 -5.67
N VAL A 10 5.38 16.83 -6.83
CA VAL A 10 5.91 15.80 -7.72
C VAL A 10 7.36 15.54 -7.37
N VAL A 11 7.69 14.30 -7.06
CA VAL A 11 9.05 13.82 -6.78
C VAL A 11 9.58 13.14 -8.03
N ALA A 12 10.61 13.73 -8.65
CA ALA A 12 11.17 13.26 -9.90
C ALA A 12 12.69 13.02 -9.81
N PHE A 13 13.21 12.16 -10.69
CA PHE A 13 14.64 11.90 -10.77
C PHE A 13 15.20 12.02 -12.19
N ASN A 14 15.12 10.97 -13.00
CA ASN A 14 15.77 10.94 -14.32
C ASN A 14 14.92 10.23 -15.41
N ARG A 15 13.59 10.35 -15.31
CA ARG A 15 12.63 9.72 -16.23
C ARG A 15 11.74 10.75 -16.93
N PRO A 16 12.18 11.38 -18.03
CA PRO A 16 11.44 12.46 -18.68
C PRO A 16 10.05 12.05 -19.19
N ARG A 17 9.93 10.83 -19.77
CA ARG A 17 8.63 10.32 -20.26
C ARG A 17 7.63 10.09 -19.12
N SER A 18 8.12 9.58 -17.99
CA SER A 18 7.29 9.32 -16.81
C SER A 18 6.77 10.64 -16.24
N LEU A 19 7.66 11.62 -16.03
CA LEU A 19 7.28 12.95 -15.57
C LEU A 19 6.26 13.60 -16.50
N GLN A 20 6.50 13.61 -17.82
CA GLN A 20 5.55 14.18 -18.78
C GLN A 20 4.17 13.51 -18.66
N ARG A 21 4.12 12.18 -18.60
CA ARG A 21 2.86 11.43 -18.48
C ARG A 21 2.10 11.77 -17.20
N LEU A 22 2.80 11.91 -16.07
CA LEU A 22 2.19 12.36 -14.82
C LEU A 22 1.63 13.77 -14.96
N LEU A 23 2.44 14.71 -15.45
CA LEU A 23 2.06 16.12 -15.63
C LEU A 23 0.86 16.28 -16.57
N ASP A 24 0.79 15.50 -17.65
CA ASP A 24 -0.36 15.46 -18.57
C ASP A 24 -1.62 15.00 -17.85
N SER A 25 -1.54 13.94 -17.03
CA SER A 25 -2.67 13.47 -16.24
C SER A 25 -3.13 14.48 -15.18
N LEU A 26 -2.21 15.26 -14.62
CA LEU A 26 -2.53 16.36 -13.70
C LEU A 26 -3.31 17.48 -14.41
N GLN A 27 -3.03 17.78 -15.68
CA GLN A 27 -3.79 18.80 -16.42
C GLN A 27 -5.25 18.42 -16.66
N LEU A 28 -5.56 17.13 -16.71
CA LEU A 28 -6.89 16.60 -17.00
C LEU A 28 -7.77 16.43 -15.76
N ALA A 29 -7.21 16.67 -14.57
CA ALA A 29 -7.93 16.47 -13.32
C ALA A 29 -8.89 17.61 -12.99
N PHE A 30 -9.89 17.29 -12.17
CA PHE A 30 -10.84 18.23 -11.63
C PHE A 30 -10.28 18.91 -10.38
N TYR A 31 -10.24 20.24 -10.42
CA TYR A 31 -9.78 21.09 -9.33
C TYR A 31 -10.92 22.02 -8.88
N PRO A 32 -11.29 22.02 -7.59
CA PRO A 32 -12.38 22.86 -7.08
C PRO A 32 -11.96 24.33 -6.87
N ALA A 33 -10.67 24.65 -7.00
CA ALA A 33 -10.08 25.97 -6.81
C ALA A 33 -9.02 26.25 -7.90
N GLN A 34 -8.55 27.49 -7.99
CA GLN A 34 -7.60 27.98 -9.01
C GLN A 34 -6.26 28.46 -8.43
N ASP A 35 -6.01 28.18 -7.16
CA ASP A 35 -4.83 28.62 -6.40
C ASP A 35 -3.98 27.44 -5.90
N ILE A 36 -4.02 26.31 -6.62
CA ILE A 36 -3.42 25.05 -6.23
C ILE A 36 -1.92 25.08 -6.54
N PRO A 37 -1.05 25.04 -5.52
CA PRO A 37 0.39 25.05 -5.76
C PRO A 37 0.85 23.72 -6.35
N LEU A 38 1.69 23.79 -7.38
CA LEU A 38 2.42 22.66 -7.94
C LEU A 38 3.92 22.84 -7.69
N ILE A 39 4.53 21.91 -6.98
CA ILE A 39 5.96 21.85 -6.72
C ILE A 39 6.50 20.63 -7.46
N ILE A 40 7.42 20.84 -8.40
CA ILE A 40 8.13 19.76 -9.06
C ILE A 40 9.54 19.71 -8.47
N SER A 41 9.78 18.77 -7.56
CA SER A 41 11.06 18.59 -6.88
C SER A 41 11.87 17.48 -7.57
N ILE A 42 13.05 17.84 -8.05
CA ILE A 42 13.89 16.96 -8.89
C ILE A 42 15.22 16.70 -8.18
N ASP A 43 15.48 15.44 -7.82
CA ASP A 43 16.77 15.07 -7.23
C ASP A 43 17.89 15.15 -8.28
N LYS A 44 19.07 15.65 -7.90
CA LYS A 44 20.14 15.95 -8.86
C LYS A 44 20.70 14.67 -9.50
N CYS A 45 20.86 14.68 -10.82
CA CYS A 45 21.60 13.68 -11.59
C CYS A 45 22.31 14.35 -12.76
N ASP A 46 23.42 13.80 -13.24
CA ASP A 46 24.13 14.33 -14.42
C ASP A 46 23.33 14.14 -15.72
N THR A 47 22.32 13.27 -15.71
CA THR A 47 21.57 12.84 -16.90
C THR A 47 20.09 13.22 -16.88
N ASN A 48 19.70 14.19 -16.03
CA ASN A 48 18.29 14.58 -15.88
C ASN A 48 17.95 15.99 -16.38
N GLN A 49 18.74 16.54 -17.30
CA GLN A 49 18.45 17.84 -17.91
C GLN A 49 17.07 17.85 -18.60
N ASP A 50 16.72 16.81 -19.35
CA ASP A 50 15.41 16.70 -19.99
C ASP A 50 14.24 16.75 -18.98
N VAL A 51 14.43 16.22 -17.77
CA VAL A 51 13.42 16.26 -16.69
C VAL A 51 13.27 17.69 -16.18
N LEU A 52 14.37 18.41 -16.00
CA LEU A 52 14.37 19.81 -15.59
C LEU A 52 13.69 20.68 -16.66
N ASP A 53 14.04 20.50 -17.93
CA ASP A 53 13.45 21.24 -19.04
C ASP A 53 11.94 21.03 -19.12
N ILE A 54 11.46 19.79 -18.98
CA ILE A 54 10.02 19.47 -18.92
C ILE A 54 9.36 20.22 -17.75
N ALA A 55 9.96 20.17 -16.55
CA ALA A 55 9.40 20.82 -15.36
C ALA A 55 9.32 22.34 -15.49
N GLU A 56 10.36 22.98 -16.03
CA GLU A 56 10.43 24.43 -16.22
C GLU A 56 9.44 24.94 -17.27
N HIS A 57 9.27 24.21 -18.38
CA HIS A 57 8.40 24.62 -19.48
C HIS A 57 6.93 24.20 -19.31
N PHE A 58 6.62 23.32 -18.36
CA PHE A 58 5.25 22.89 -18.11
C PHE A 58 4.34 24.05 -17.66
N ASP A 59 3.28 24.31 -18.42
CA ASP A 59 2.29 25.36 -18.11
C ASP A 59 1.24 24.84 -17.11
N TRP A 60 1.32 25.31 -15.86
CA TRP A 60 0.37 24.95 -14.81
C TRP A 60 -0.76 25.97 -14.71
N LYS A 61 -1.98 25.54 -15.07
CA LYS A 61 -3.13 26.44 -15.25
C LYS A 61 -3.98 26.65 -14.00
N PHE A 62 -3.67 25.97 -12.89
CA PHE A 62 -4.54 25.89 -11.71
C PHE A 62 -3.93 26.54 -10.47
N GLY A 63 -2.83 27.29 -10.58
CA GLY A 63 -2.20 27.98 -9.47
C GLY A 63 -0.71 28.27 -9.70
N PRO A 64 0.05 28.60 -8.64
CA PRO A 64 1.49 28.82 -8.75
C PRO A 64 2.25 27.51 -9.01
N LYS A 65 3.31 27.58 -9.81
CA LYS A 65 4.25 26.47 -10.07
C LYS A 65 5.64 26.84 -9.60
N GLU A 66 6.28 25.93 -8.88
CA GLU A 66 7.69 26.02 -8.49
C GLU A 66 8.45 24.76 -8.92
N VAL A 67 9.69 24.94 -9.40
CA VAL A 67 10.61 23.84 -9.69
C VAL A 67 11.73 23.88 -8.67
N HIS A 68 11.88 22.81 -7.89
CA HIS A 68 12.91 22.68 -6.86
C HIS A 68 13.96 21.67 -7.33
N TYR A 69 15.00 22.17 -8.00
CA TYR A 69 16.13 21.34 -8.44
C TYR A 69 17.20 21.26 -7.35
N GLN A 70 17.55 20.06 -6.91
CA GLN A 70 18.52 19.88 -5.82
C GLN A 70 19.94 20.23 -6.27
N GLU A 71 20.74 20.80 -5.36
CA GLU A 71 22.16 21.11 -5.61
C GLU A 71 23.03 19.84 -5.73
N LYS A 72 22.61 18.76 -5.06
CA LYS A 72 23.31 17.46 -5.01
C LYS A 72 22.29 16.32 -4.97
N ASN A 73 22.75 15.11 -5.29
CA ASN A 73 21.91 13.92 -5.18
C ASN A 73 21.65 13.63 -3.69
N LEU A 74 20.41 13.76 -3.26
CA LEU A 74 19.96 13.47 -1.89
C LEU A 74 19.71 11.98 -1.71
N GLY A 75 19.28 11.29 -2.77
CA GLY A 75 18.74 9.96 -2.70
C GLY A 75 17.30 9.93 -2.19
N LEU A 76 16.60 8.83 -2.50
CA LEU A 76 15.15 8.71 -2.33
C LEU A 76 14.66 9.10 -0.92
N ARG A 77 15.30 8.59 0.14
CA ARG A 77 14.85 8.83 1.52
C ARG A 77 14.86 10.31 1.84
N ASP A 78 16.00 10.95 1.71
CA ASP A 78 16.19 12.33 2.16
C ASP A 78 15.42 13.30 1.27
N HIS A 79 15.29 13.01 -0.04
CA HIS A 79 14.46 13.79 -0.96
C HIS A 79 12.98 13.73 -0.60
N VAL A 80 12.43 12.54 -0.32
CA VAL A 80 11.05 12.39 0.14
C VAL A 80 10.83 13.08 1.50
N MET A 81 11.78 12.96 2.44
CA MET A 81 11.68 13.63 3.74
C MET A 81 11.69 15.15 3.61
N GLN A 82 12.47 15.70 2.67
CA GLN A 82 12.48 17.13 2.34
C GLN A 82 11.13 17.56 1.73
N CYS A 83 10.59 16.79 0.78
CA CYS A 83 9.30 17.05 0.16
C CYS A 83 8.15 17.02 1.19
N GLY A 84 8.15 16.06 2.11
CA GLY A 84 7.15 15.99 3.18
C GLY A 84 7.18 17.21 4.12
N ASP A 85 8.35 17.81 4.35
CA ASP A 85 8.49 19.02 5.18
C ASP A 85 7.79 20.25 4.57
N LEU A 86 7.42 20.23 3.29
CA LEU A 86 6.58 21.27 2.65
C LEU A 86 5.17 21.37 3.27
N THR A 87 4.72 20.34 4.00
CA THR A 87 3.50 20.45 4.83
C THR A 87 3.56 21.62 5.82
N LYS A 88 4.74 22.06 6.26
CA LYS A 88 4.92 23.23 7.13
C LYS A 88 4.55 24.54 6.43
N GLN A 89 4.81 24.64 5.13
CA GLN A 89 4.52 25.81 4.31
C GLN A 89 3.06 25.82 3.83
N PHE A 90 2.58 24.69 3.32
CA PHE A 90 1.28 24.60 2.65
C PHE A 90 0.15 24.11 3.57
N GLY A 91 0.46 23.61 4.76
CA GLY A 91 -0.50 23.02 5.70
C GLY A 91 -0.92 21.59 5.36
N ALA A 92 -0.99 21.24 4.08
CA ALA A 92 -1.14 19.88 3.58
C ALA A 92 -0.51 19.72 2.19
N ILE A 93 -0.07 18.51 1.86
CA ILE A 93 0.46 18.17 0.54
C ILE A 93 -0.13 16.87 0.00
N ILE A 94 -0.11 16.72 -1.32
CA ILE A 94 -0.32 15.50 -2.08
C ILE A 94 1.00 15.19 -2.78
N MET A 95 1.67 14.11 -2.39
CA MET A 95 2.96 13.72 -2.94
C MET A 95 2.80 12.59 -3.96
N LEU A 96 3.39 12.78 -5.14
CA LEU A 96 3.31 11.88 -6.30
C LEU A 96 4.71 11.61 -6.83
N GLU A 97 5.05 10.35 -7.08
CA GLU A 97 6.29 9.96 -7.77
C GLU A 97 6.12 10.09 -9.30
N ASP A 98 7.22 10.34 -10.03
CA ASP A 98 7.19 10.60 -11.48
C ASP A 98 6.62 9.47 -12.35
N ASP A 99 6.58 8.24 -11.86
CA ASP A 99 6.06 7.08 -12.59
C ASP A 99 4.58 6.76 -12.34
N LEU A 100 3.87 7.68 -11.68
CA LEU A 100 2.43 7.57 -11.46
C LEU A 100 1.61 8.15 -12.61
N PHE A 101 0.33 7.79 -12.62
CA PHE A 101 -0.72 8.45 -13.38
C PHE A 101 -1.92 8.67 -12.46
N VAL A 102 -2.55 9.84 -12.54
CA VAL A 102 -3.65 10.20 -11.63
C VAL A 102 -5.03 10.08 -12.28
N SER A 103 -6.00 9.72 -11.45
CA SER A 103 -7.43 9.85 -11.73
C SER A 103 -7.82 11.32 -11.90
N PRO A 104 -8.80 11.65 -12.77
CA PRO A 104 -9.38 12.99 -12.79
C PRO A 104 -9.99 13.46 -11.45
N ASN A 105 -10.30 12.55 -10.52
CA ASN A 105 -10.82 12.87 -9.18
C ASN A 105 -9.75 12.98 -8.09
N PHE A 106 -8.47 12.70 -8.38
CA PHE A 106 -7.46 12.46 -7.32
C PHE A 106 -7.37 13.62 -6.32
N TYR A 107 -7.45 14.87 -6.80
CA TYR A 107 -7.37 16.05 -5.97
C TYR A 107 -8.62 16.22 -5.11
N TYR A 108 -9.80 16.04 -5.70
CA TYR A 108 -11.08 16.19 -5.01
C TYR A 108 -11.27 15.12 -3.93
N TYR A 109 -10.93 13.85 -4.22
CA TYR A 109 -10.85 12.80 -3.20
C TYR A 109 -9.94 13.22 -2.03
N THR A 110 -8.73 13.66 -2.36
CA THR A 110 -7.71 13.95 -1.34
C THR A 110 -8.11 15.12 -0.46
N LEU A 111 -8.72 16.16 -1.03
CA LEU A 111 -9.29 17.28 -0.27
C LEU A 111 -10.33 16.80 0.74
N ASN A 112 -11.29 15.97 0.29
CA ASN A 112 -12.34 15.42 1.16
C ASN A 112 -11.75 14.48 2.23
N ALA A 113 -10.75 13.66 1.91
CA ALA A 113 -10.11 12.76 2.86
C ALA A 113 -9.22 13.48 3.89
N LEU A 114 -8.55 14.58 3.49
CA LEU A 114 -7.79 15.45 4.40
C LEU A 114 -8.71 16.19 5.37
N HIS A 115 -9.81 16.75 4.86
CA HIS A 115 -10.86 17.34 5.69
C HIS A 115 -11.42 16.30 6.67
N PHE A 116 -11.85 15.18 6.09
CA PHE A 116 -11.97 13.83 6.63
C PHE A 116 -11.27 13.61 7.97
N SER A 117 -9.95 13.51 7.86
CA SER A 117 -9.05 12.93 8.85
C SER A 117 -8.35 13.93 9.76
N SER A 118 -8.59 15.22 9.54
CA SER A 118 -7.84 16.32 10.15
C SER A 118 -7.79 16.37 11.69
N ASP A 119 -8.79 15.82 12.36
CA ASP A 119 -8.94 15.75 13.81
C ASP A 119 -8.74 14.33 14.37
N LYS A 120 -8.45 13.35 13.50
CA LYS A 120 -8.41 11.92 13.86
C LYS A 120 -6.97 11.48 14.11
N LEU A 121 -6.60 11.39 15.39
CA LEU A 121 -5.24 11.03 15.80
C LEU A 121 -4.79 9.65 15.29
N ARG A 122 -5.70 8.68 15.14
CA ARG A 122 -5.37 7.36 14.60
C ARG A 122 -5.16 7.35 13.08
N ILE A 123 -5.24 8.48 12.39
CA ILE A 123 -4.96 8.57 10.95
C ILE A 123 -3.59 9.19 10.72
N GLY A 124 -2.66 8.38 10.19
CA GLY A 124 -1.29 8.78 9.89
C GLY A 124 -1.09 9.37 8.50
N GLY A 125 -2.05 9.21 7.59
CA GLY A 125 -2.00 9.73 6.23
C GLY A 125 -3.13 9.20 5.36
N ILE A 126 -3.12 9.59 4.08
CA ILE A 126 -4.09 9.18 3.08
C ILE A 126 -3.33 8.56 1.91
N SER A 127 -3.81 7.43 1.41
CA SER A 127 -3.36 6.86 0.14
C SER A 127 -4.26 7.32 -0.99
N LEU A 128 -3.70 7.44 -2.19
CA LEU A 128 -4.45 7.50 -3.45
C LEU A 128 -4.41 6.17 -4.22
N TYR A 129 -3.57 5.24 -3.80
CA TYR A 129 -3.48 3.89 -4.37
C TYR A 129 -4.49 2.96 -3.66
N ASN A 130 -4.78 1.79 -4.23
CA ASN A 130 -5.55 0.75 -3.54
C ASN A 130 -4.89 -0.61 -3.72
N HIS A 131 -4.22 -1.13 -2.69
CA HIS A 131 -3.54 -2.43 -2.80
C HIS A 131 -4.51 -3.52 -3.29
N GLN A 132 -4.17 -4.14 -4.43
CA GLN A 132 -4.84 -5.34 -4.95
C GLN A 132 -3.93 -6.57 -4.90
N LEU A 133 -2.72 -6.41 -4.37
CA LEU A 133 -1.72 -7.44 -4.19
C LEU A 133 -1.14 -7.33 -2.78
N ASN A 134 -1.11 -8.45 -2.06
CA ASN A 134 -0.35 -8.56 -0.83
C ASN A 134 1.14 -8.68 -1.17
N VAL A 135 1.91 -7.63 -0.88
CA VAL A 135 3.34 -7.55 -1.22
C VAL A 135 4.21 -8.60 -0.50
N HIS A 136 3.72 -9.16 0.62
CA HIS A 136 4.45 -10.16 1.40
C HIS A 136 4.33 -11.55 0.80
N THR A 137 3.17 -11.86 0.21
CA THR A 137 2.84 -13.21 -0.29
C THR A 137 2.67 -13.29 -1.81
N ASN A 138 2.64 -12.15 -2.50
CA ASN A 138 2.30 -12.02 -3.92
C ASN A 138 0.93 -12.63 -4.29
N LYS A 139 0.00 -12.68 -3.33
CA LYS A 139 -1.39 -13.11 -3.53
C LYS A 139 -2.26 -11.90 -3.85
N ASN A 140 -3.31 -12.11 -4.64
CA ASN A 140 -4.34 -11.10 -4.87
C ASN A 140 -5.00 -10.75 -3.54
N PHE A 141 -5.19 -9.47 -3.32
CA PHE A 141 -5.79 -8.93 -2.12
C PHE A 141 -6.96 -8.01 -2.49
N GLN A 142 -7.97 -7.99 -1.64
CA GLN A 142 -9.06 -7.04 -1.73
C GLN A 142 -9.57 -6.82 -0.29
N PRO A 143 -9.74 -5.57 0.16
CA PRO A 143 -10.39 -5.33 1.44
C PRO A 143 -11.87 -5.73 1.37
N ILE A 144 -12.48 -6.04 2.52
CA ILE A 144 -13.93 -6.16 2.66
C ILE A 144 -14.60 -4.91 2.05
N GLU A 145 -15.66 -5.12 1.27
CA GLU A 145 -16.55 -4.04 0.83
C GLU A 145 -17.66 -3.87 1.86
N ASP A 146 -17.64 -2.74 2.57
CA ASP A 146 -18.54 -2.39 3.67
C ASP A 146 -19.43 -1.18 3.36
N GLY A 147 -19.48 -0.74 2.09
CA GLY A 147 -20.36 0.32 1.61
C GLY A 147 -19.81 1.74 1.79
N TYR A 148 -18.57 1.87 2.29
CA TYR A 148 -17.87 3.14 2.46
C TYR A 148 -16.79 3.31 1.41
N ASP A 149 -16.42 4.56 1.13
CA ASP A 149 -15.41 4.87 0.12
C ASP A 149 -13.97 4.72 0.60
N ASN A 150 -13.79 4.51 1.90
CA ASN A 150 -12.50 4.25 2.52
C ASN A 150 -12.42 2.88 3.19
N TRP A 151 -11.17 2.44 3.37
CA TRP A 151 -10.78 1.40 4.30
C TRP A 151 -9.51 1.81 5.02
N TYR A 152 -9.14 1.06 6.06
CA TYR A 152 -8.06 1.41 6.96
C TYR A 152 -6.94 0.39 6.89
N PHE A 153 -5.71 0.87 6.77
CA PHE A 153 -4.55 -0.01 6.64
C PHE A 153 -3.35 0.51 7.41
N GLN A 154 -2.73 -0.34 8.22
CA GLN A 154 -1.46 -0.08 8.92
C GLN A 154 -0.23 -0.21 8.01
N PHE A 155 -0.41 0.06 6.72
CA PHE A 155 0.64 0.09 5.72
C PHE A 155 0.61 1.47 5.07
N ALA A 156 1.74 2.17 5.03
CA ALA A 156 1.80 3.47 4.37
C ALA A 156 1.83 3.31 2.84
N SER A 157 1.36 4.32 2.12
CA SER A 157 1.39 4.37 0.65
C SER A 157 2.60 5.16 0.15
N SER A 158 3.21 4.70 -0.94
CA SER A 158 4.23 5.46 -1.71
C SER A 158 3.81 5.77 -3.14
N TRP A 159 2.71 5.19 -3.63
CA TRP A 159 2.22 5.39 -5.00
C TRP A 159 1.06 6.39 -5.05
N GLY A 160 1.23 7.52 -4.37
CA GLY A 160 0.22 8.53 -4.15
C GLY A 160 -0.17 8.56 -2.69
N GLN A 161 0.22 9.65 -2.03
CA GLN A 161 0.02 9.83 -0.60
C GLN A 161 -0.22 11.31 -0.27
N ALA A 162 -0.96 11.56 0.79
CA ALA A 162 -1.20 12.90 1.28
C ALA A 162 -1.12 12.97 2.80
N TRP A 163 -0.63 14.11 3.28
CA TRP A 163 -0.52 14.42 4.70
C TRP A 163 -0.89 15.87 4.95
N ASN A 164 -1.54 16.11 6.08
CA ASN A 164 -1.53 17.43 6.70
C ASN A 164 -0.30 17.62 7.60
N ALA A 165 -0.04 18.87 8.00
CA ALA A 165 1.10 19.23 8.83
C ALA A 165 1.15 18.50 10.16
N LYS A 166 0.00 18.16 10.77
CA LYS A 166 -0.04 17.42 12.05
C LYS A 166 0.41 15.98 11.85
N GLN A 167 -0.11 15.31 10.82
CA GLN A 167 0.24 13.94 10.45
C GLN A 167 1.74 13.81 10.16
N TRP A 168 2.26 14.69 9.29
CA TRP A 168 3.68 14.67 8.94
C TRP A 168 4.58 15.00 10.13
N LYS A 169 4.20 15.99 10.94
CA LYS A 169 4.94 16.35 12.16
C LYS A 169 5.05 15.17 13.13
N SER A 170 3.95 14.46 13.40
CA SER A 170 3.97 13.30 14.29
C SER A 170 4.91 12.19 13.78
N PHE A 171 4.91 11.92 12.47
CA PHE A 171 5.86 10.98 11.88
C PHE A 171 7.31 11.46 12.07
N LYS A 172 7.60 12.74 11.80
CA LYS A 172 8.95 13.31 11.95
C LYS A 172 9.46 13.26 13.38
N GLU A 173 8.60 13.56 14.36
CA GLU A 173 8.93 13.48 15.79
C GLU A 173 9.27 12.04 16.20
N TRP A 174 8.44 11.07 15.79
CA TRP A 174 8.73 9.65 16.03
C TRP A 174 10.02 9.21 15.33
N TYR A 175 10.22 9.63 14.07
CA TYR A 175 11.39 9.25 13.27
C TYR A 175 12.70 9.77 13.86
N GLN A 176 12.69 10.96 14.48
CA GLN A 176 13.86 11.54 15.16
C GLN A 176 14.34 10.73 16.38
N THR A 177 13.51 9.84 16.92
CA THR A 177 13.90 8.94 18.02
C THR A 177 14.85 7.81 17.60
N THR A 178 15.23 7.75 16.31
CA THR A 178 16.05 6.70 15.69
C THR A 178 15.56 5.29 16.01
N PRO A 179 14.29 4.98 15.66
CA PRO A 179 13.64 3.74 16.08
C PRO A 179 14.32 2.50 15.50
N LYS A 180 14.56 1.50 16.38
CA LYS A 180 15.06 0.18 15.96
C LYS A 180 13.89 -0.65 15.43
N ILE A 181 13.85 -0.85 14.12
CA ILE A 181 12.76 -1.55 13.43
C ILE A 181 13.00 -3.06 13.33
N ASP A 182 14.25 -3.47 13.17
CA ASP A 182 14.58 -4.82 12.69
C ASP A 182 14.15 -5.96 13.63
N SER A 183 14.06 -5.69 14.94
CA SER A 183 13.62 -6.65 15.96
C SER A 183 12.13 -6.61 16.27
N ASN A 184 11.35 -5.68 15.69
CA ASN A 184 9.93 -5.53 16.01
C ASN A 184 9.09 -6.51 15.18
N THR A 185 8.67 -7.62 15.82
CA THR A 185 7.86 -8.69 15.20
C THR A 185 6.44 -8.25 14.85
N ARG A 186 5.98 -7.06 15.24
CA ARG A 186 4.72 -6.47 14.76
C ARG A 186 4.82 -5.85 13.36
N ILE A 187 6.01 -5.77 12.79
CA ILE A 187 6.24 -5.28 11.43
C ILE A 187 6.63 -6.46 10.56
N PRO A 188 6.00 -6.72 9.40
CA PRO A 188 6.33 -7.87 8.56
C PRO A 188 7.83 -7.98 8.23
N GLU A 189 8.37 -9.20 8.29
CA GLU A 189 9.80 -9.45 8.02
C GLU A 189 10.27 -8.90 6.67
N TYR A 190 9.44 -9.03 5.62
CA TYR A 190 9.72 -8.46 4.31
C TYR A 190 9.97 -6.95 4.37
N VAL A 191 9.17 -6.21 5.14
CA VAL A 191 9.33 -4.76 5.36
C VAL A 191 10.59 -4.47 6.18
N ARG A 192 10.86 -5.27 7.22
CA ARG A 192 12.10 -5.14 8.00
C ARG A 192 13.34 -5.38 7.14
N GLY A 193 13.25 -6.24 6.15
CA GLY A 193 14.33 -6.51 5.18
C GLY A 193 14.53 -5.44 4.10
N TRP A 194 13.66 -4.43 3.99
CA TRP A 194 13.86 -3.35 3.04
C TRP A 194 15.09 -2.50 3.38
N SER A 195 15.68 -1.89 2.35
CA SER A 195 16.84 -1.01 2.50
C SER A 195 16.55 0.14 3.48
N GLU A 196 17.56 0.52 4.27
CA GLU A 196 17.52 1.73 5.11
C GLU A 196 17.32 3.03 4.32
N LYS A 197 17.47 2.98 2.98
CA LYS A 197 17.13 4.07 2.05
C LYS A 197 15.61 4.15 1.75
N SER A 198 14.81 3.19 2.20
CA SER A 198 13.35 3.21 2.05
C SER A 198 12.72 4.01 3.18
N TRP A 199 12.24 5.21 2.90
CA TRP A 199 11.46 5.99 3.86
C TRP A 199 10.17 5.26 4.28
N LEU A 200 9.59 4.47 3.36
CA LEU A 200 8.33 3.77 3.56
C LEU A 200 8.41 2.72 4.68
N LYS A 201 9.55 2.02 4.80
CA LYS A 201 9.82 1.07 5.91
C LYS A 201 9.60 1.75 7.27
N TYR A 202 10.14 2.95 7.45
CA TYR A 202 10.02 3.70 8.70
C TYR A 202 8.60 4.24 8.90
N PHE A 203 7.90 4.65 7.84
CA PHE A 203 6.52 5.12 7.98
C PHE A 203 5.58 3.97 8.38
N ILE A 204 5.71 2.78 7.78
CA ILE A 204 4.95 1.59 8.21
C ILE A 204 5.24 1.27 9.68
N ALA A 205 6.51 1.34 10.09
CA ALA A 205 6.90 1.12 11.48
C ALA A 205 6.28 2.16 12.44
N PHE A 206 6.18 3.43 12.04
CA PHE A 206 5.46 4.47 12.78
C PHE A 206 3.98 4.14 12.94
N LEU A 207 3.31 3.70 11.88
CA LEU A 207 1.89 3.31 11.93
C LEU A 207 1.65 2.19 12.93
N VAL A 208 2.50 1.16 12.91
CA VAL A 208 2.43 0.03 13.84
C VAL A 208 2.76 0.45 15.29
N ALA A 209 3.77 1.30 15.49
CA ALA A 209 4.20 1.73 16.82
C ALA A 209 3.13 2.58 17.53
N GLU A 210 2.46 3.45 16.78
CA GLU A 210 1.50 4.43 17.30
C GLU A 210 0.03 4.02 17.10
N ASP A 211 -0.22 2.80 16.64
CA ASP A 211 -1.56 2.27 16.33
C ASP A 211 -2.39 3.19 15.42
N ARG A 212 -1.74 3.63 14.33
CA ARG A 212 -2.29 4.55 13.31
C ARG A 212 -2.51 3.83 11.98
N TYR A 213 -3.39 4.38 11.16
CA TYR A 213 -3.75 3.83 9.85
C TYR A 213 -3.64 4.89 8.77
N PHE A 214 -3.38 4.46 7.56
CA PHE A 214 -3.72 5.25 6.38
C PHE A 214 -5.18 5.02 6.02
N ILE A 215 -5.82 6.08 5.51
CA ILE A 215 -7.09 5.97 4.81
C ILE A 215 -6.78 5.62 3.36
N TYR A 216 -7.27 4.46 2.90
CA TYR A 216 -7.17 4.02 1.52
C TYR A 216 -8.53 4.12 0.83
N PRO A 217 -8.58 4.49 -0.46
CA PRO A 217 -9.81 4.47 -1.24
C PRO A 217 -10.19 3.03 -1.65
N LYS A 218 -11.49 2.75 -1.85
CA LYS A 218 -11.95 1.48 -2.45
C LYS A 218 -11.65 1.37 -3.96
N ILE A 219 -11.60 2.50 -4.66
CA ILE A 219 -11.24 2.59 -6.08
C ILE A 219 -9.98 3.43 -6.17
N ALA A 220 -8.96 2.99 -6.90
CA ALA A 220 -7.70 3.73 -6.96
C ALA A 220 -7.85 5.10 -7.64
N LEU A 221 -7.10 6.08 -7.13
CA LEU A 221 -6.96 7.44 -7.67
C LEU A 221 -5.58 7.66 -8.29
N THR A 222 -4.65 6.73 -8.08
CA THR A 222 -3.34 6.66 -8.73
C THR A 222 -3.02 5.24 -9.16
N THR A 223 -2.25 5.11 -10.23
CA THR A 223 -1.71 3.84 -10.72
C THR A 223 -0.22 3.99 -10.99
N ASN A 224 0.55 2.93 -10.76
CA ASN A 224 2.00 2.94 -10.93
C ASN A 224 2.37 2.20 -12.23
N PHE A 225 3.18 2.82 -13.09
CA PHE A 225 3.64 2.22 -14.34
C PHE A 225 4.83 1.29 -14.16
N SER A 226 5.48 1.32 -13.00
CA SER A 226 6.69 0.56 -12.68
C SER A 226 7.76 0.74 -13.73
N ASP A 227 7.86 1.97 -14.24
CA ASP A 227 8.85 2.33 -15.26
C ASP A 227 10.25 2.00 -14.73
N THR A 228 11.09 1.51 -15.62
CA THR A 228 12.46 1.10 -15.30
C THR A 228 13.19 2.14 -14.43
N GLY A 229 13.79 1.69 -13.33
CA GLY A 229 14.50 2.52 -12.34
C GLY A 229 15.67 1.77 -11.70
N THR A 230 16.16 2.24 -10.56
CA THR A 230 17.29 1.60 -9.84
C THR A 230 17.01 0.17 -9.37
N HIS A 231 15.74 -0.27 -9.34
CA HIS A 231 15.32 -1.57 -8.80
C HIS A 231 14.51 -2.47 -9.77
N VAL A 232 14.13 -1.99 -10.95
CA VAL A 232 13.28 -2.74 -11.91
C VAL A 232 13.90 -2.67 -13.30
N GLY A 233 14.12 -3.83 -13.95
CA GLY A 233 14.83 -3.96 -15.23
C GLY A 233 13.96 -4.16 -16.48
N GLU A 234 12.65 -4.32 -16.32
CA GLU A 234 11.64 -4.38 -17.40
C GLU A 234 10.33 -3.78 -16.87
N ASP A 235 9.64 -2.95 -17.66
CA ASP A 235 8.37 -2.33 -17.27
C ASP A 235 7.32 -3.41 -16.94
N SER A 236 6.51 -3.20 -15.90
CA SER A 236 5.58 -4.20 -15.37
C SER A 236 4.19 -3.62 -15.17
N THR A 237 3.17 -4.35 -15.61
CA THR A 237 1.76 -4.00 -15.36
C THR A 237 1.23 -4.57 -14.04
N ALA A 238 2.06 -5.29 -13.27
CA ALA A 238 1.63 -5.99 -12.06
C ALA A 238 1.09 -5.07 -10.95
N PHE A 239 1.48 -3.80 -10.95
CA PHE A 239 1.07 -2.81 -9.96
C PHE A 239 0.09 -1.77 -10.52
N GLN A 240 -0.31 -1.92 -11.79
CA GLN A 240 -1.31 -1.06 -12.40
C GLN A 240 -2.71 -1.40 -11.89
N LEU A 241 -3.52 -0.36 -11.67
CA LEU A 241 -4.87 -0.48 -11.15
C LEU A 241 -5.89 0.27 -12.01
N PRO A 242 -7.15 -0.19 -12.05
CA PRO A 242 -8.23 0.61 -12.60
C PRO A 242 -8.44 1.88 -11.76
N LEU A 243 -8.53 3.02 -12.43
CA LEU A 243 -8.73 4.33 -11.81
C LEU A 243 -10.20 4.75 -11.81
N LEU A 244 -10.57 5.57 -10.84
CA LEU A 244 -11.85 6.30 -10.87
C LEU A 244 -11.80 7.41 -11.94
N TYR A 245 -12.69 7.42 -12.92
CA TYR A 245 -12.74 8.48 -13.95
C TYR A 245 -13.85 9.53 -13.73
N ALA A 246 -14.66 9.39 -12.69
CA ALA A 246 -15.64 10.41 -12.33
C ALA A 246 -14.93 11.72 -11.91
N HIS A 247 -15.45 12.90 -12.27
CA HIS A 247 -14.81 14.19 -11.92
C HIS A 247 -15.21 14.74 -10.55
N LYS A 248 -16.45 14.52 -10.11
CA LYS A 248 -16.97 15.04 -8.82
C LYS A 248 -17.79 13.96 -8.11
N LYS A 249 -17.13 12.87 -7.74
CA LYS A 249 -17.75 11.82 -6.94
C LYS A 249 -17.99 12.32 -5.51
N GLU A 250 -19.19 12.11 -4.98
CA GLU A 250 -19.45 12.32 -3.54
C GLU A 250 -18.84 11.16 -2.74
N TYR A 251 -18.23 11.49 -1.60
CA TYR A 251 -17.52 10.54 -0.76
C TYR A 251 -18.24 10.31 0.56
N HIS A 252 -18.53 9.05 0.84
CA HIS A 252 -19.07 8.58 2.10
C HIS A 252 -17.98 7.85 2.88
N PHE A 253 -17.33 8.55 3.81
CA PHE A 253 -16.27 7.99 4.64
C PHE A 253 -16.79 7.43 5.96
N SER A 254 -16.39 6.21 6.31
CA SER A 254 -16.59 5.63 7.64
C SER A 254 -15.53 6.12 8.61
N LYS A 255 -15.87 6.22 9.89
CA LYS A 255 -14.88 6.22 10.99
C LYS A 255 -14.32 4.82 11.21
N LEU A 256 -13.18 4.74 11.88
CA LEU A 256 -12.50 3.47 12.18
C LEU A 256 -13.41 2.48 12.95
N SER A 257 -14.27 2.97 13.84
CA SER A 257 -15.22 2.16 14.62
C SER A 257 -16.44 1.70 13.82
N GLU A 258 -16.67 2.25 12.63
CA GLU A 258 -17.83 1.94 11.77
C GLU A 258 -17.43 0.98 10.64
N SER A 259 -16.13 0.82 10.36
CA SER A 259 -15.64 0.03 9.23
C SER A 259 -15.38 -1.43 9.60
N CYS A 260 -15.74 -2.34 8.71
CA CYS A 260 -15.35 -3.75 8.76
C CYS A 260 -14.06 -4.03 7.97
N ALA A 261 -13.46 -3.01 7.34
CA ALA A 261 -12.29 -3.10 6.48
C ALA A 261 -11.06 -2.45 7.15
N VAL A 262 -10.62 -3.02 8.28
CA VAL A 262 -9.49 -2.52 9.08
C VAL A 262 -8.36 -3.54 9.14
N TYR A 263 -7.27 -3.26 8.43
CA TYR A 263 -6.19 -4.20 8.20
C TYR A 263 -4.88 -3.78 8.89
N ASP A 264 -4.18 -4.76 9.49
CA ASP A 264 -2.84 -4.57 10.06
C ASP A 264 -1.75 -4.54 8.97
N ALA A 265 -0.49 -4.32 9.33
CA ALA A 265 0.62 -4.33 8.36
C ALA A 265 0.85 -5.68 7.65
N TYR A 266 0.22 -6.76 8.12
CA TYR A 266 0.28 -8.11 7.56
C TYR A 266 -0.83 -8.41 6.55
N TYR A 267 -1.71 -7.44 6.26
CA TYR A 267 -2.92 -7.61 5.46
C TYR A 267 -3.99 -8.48 6.16
N GLU A 268 -3.99 -8.51 7.50
CA GLU A 268 -4.95 -9.27 8.29
C GLU A 268 -6.06 -8.35 8.82
N ASN A 269 -7.32 -8.74 8.62
CA ASN A 269 -8.47 -7.94 9.03
C ASN A 269 -8.70 -7.99 10.54
N THR A 270 -8.22 -6.98 11.24
CA THR A 270 -8.31 -6.86 12.71
C THR A 270 -9.74 -6.73 13.25
N ALA A 271 -10.73 -6.41 12.41
CA ALA A 271 -12.14 -6.38 12.79
C ALA A 271 -12.71 -7.79 13.04
N LEU A 272 -12.06 -8.85 12.56
CA LEU A 272 -12.51 -10.23 12.75
C LEU A 272 -12.49 -10.69 14.21
N ALA A 273 -11.67 -10.07 15.06
CA ALA A 273 -11.62 -10.40 16.49
C ALA A 273 -13.00 -10.21 17.18
N GLU A 274 -13.70 -9.13 16.84
CA GLU A 274 -15.04 -8.85 17.36
C GLU A 274 -16.06 -9.88 16.88
N LYS A 275 -15.99 -10.27 15.60
CA LYS A 275 -16.85 -11.33 15.03
C LYS A 275 -16.63 -12.68 15.71
N LEU A 276 -15.38 -13.02 16.02
CA LEU A 276 -15.01 -14.27 16.69
C LEU A 276 -15.27 -14.23 18.20
N GLN A 277 -15.57 -13.06 18.77
CA GLN A 277 -15.74 -12.84 20.20
C GLN A 277 -14.49 -13.24 21.01
N ILE A 278 -13.31 -12.97 20.43
CA ILE A 278 -12.02 -13.22 21.08
C ILE A 278 -11.31 -11.88 21.29
N PRO A 279 -10.78 -11.60 22.50
CA PRO A 279 -9.98 -10.39 22.73
C PRO A 279 -8.81 -10.29 21.74
N LYS A 280 -8.57 -9.09 21.19
CA LYS A 280 -7.52 -8.87 20.17
C LYS A 280 -6.13 -9.32 20.65
N GLN A 281 -5.82 -9.15 21.93
CA GLN A 281 -4.54 -9.57 22.50
C GLN A 281 -4.35 -11.10 22.57
N ASP A 282 -5.45 -11.87 22.54
CA ASP A 282 -5.40 -13.33 22.64
C ASP A 282 -5.47 -14.01 21.25
N LEU A 283 -5.70 -13.23 20.18
CA LEU A 283 -5.93 -13.72 18.82
C LEU A 283 -4.84 -13.25 17.86
N CYS A 284 -4.09 -14.20 17.30
CA CYS A 284 -3.29 -13.97 16.12
C CYS A 284 -4.13 -14.26 14.85
N LEU A 285 -4.21 -13.28 13.95
CA LEU A 285 -4.76 -13.43 12.61
C LEU A 285 -3.62 -13.69 11.62
N ASP A 286 -3.76 -14.73 10.79
CA ASP A 286 -2.79 -15.13 9.76
C ASP A 286 -3.51 -15.85 8.59
N LEU A 287 -4.57 -15.26 8.06
CA LEU A 287 -5.28 -15.80 6.89
C LEU A 287 -4.36 -15.86 5.65
N GLN A 288 -3.34 -15.00 5.59
CA GLN A 288 -2.38 -14.96 4.50
C GLN A 288 -1.34 -16.11 4.55
N ALA A 289 -1.26 -16.84 5.67
CA ALA A 289 -0.24 -17.86 5.95
C ALA A 289 1.19 -17.32 5.81
N TYR A 290 1.44 -16.16 6.42
CA TYR A 290 2.72 -15.46 6.36
C TYR A 290 3.48 -15.52 7.68
N LYS A 291 2.79 -15.43 8.82
CA LYS A 291 3.42 -15.39 10.14
C LYS A 291 4.00 -16.76 10.51
N ASN A 292 5.16 -16.75 11.17
CA ASN A 292 5.75 -17.96 11.73
C ASN A 292 5.15 -18.23 13.11
N VAL A 293 4.44 -19.35 13.23
CA VAL A 293 3.75 -19.79 14.45
C VAL A 293 4.71 -19.97 15.62
N ASP A 294 5.95 -20.38 15.36
CA ASP A 294 6.97 -20.57 16.41
C ASP A 294 7.50 -19.26 17.00
N THR A 295 7.15 -18.13 16.38
CA THR A 295 7.56 -16.77 16.81
C THR A 295 6.41 -15.93 17.38
N LEU A 296 5.21 -16.53 17.52
CA LEU A 296 4.09 -15.89 18.19
C LEU A 296 4.38 -15.76 19.68
N ASP A 297 3.96 -14.66 20.29
CA ASP A 297 4.30 -14.31 21.66
C ASP A 297 3.04 -13.86 22.41
N GLY A 298 2.50 -14.76 23.24
CA GLY A 298 1.38 -14.49 24.12
C GLY A 298 -0.01 -14.79 23.55
N GLU A 299 -0.20 -14.89 22.22
CA GLU A 299 -1.52 -15.21 21.67
C GLU A 299 -1.89 -16.68 21.89
N ARG A 300 -3.06 -16.93 22.49
CA ARG A 300 -3.58 -18.29 22.69
C ARG A 300 -4.22 -18.84 21.42
N PHE A 301 -4.93 -18.01 20.68
CA PHE A 301 -5.72 -18.42 19.53
C PHE A 301 -5.07 -17.97 18.23
N LEU A 302 -5.14 -18.82 17.22
CA LEU A 302 -4.62 -18.53 15.88
C LEU A 302 -5.69 -18.84 14.83
N LEU A 303 -6.07 -17.83 14.05
CA LEU A 303 -6.89 -18.00 12.86
C LEU A 303 -5.99 -17.99 11.63
N THR A 304 -5.88 -19.12 10.93
CA THR A 304 -4.94 -19.26 9.80
C THR A 304 -5.42 -20.23 8.74
N THR A 305 -4.84 -20.13 7.54
CA THR A 305 -4.94 -21.14 6.48
C THR A 305 -3.85 -22.22 6.58
N GLN A 306 -2.92 -22.11 7.54
CA GLN A 306 -1.89 -23.12 7.78
C GLN A 306 -2.49 -24.39 8.43
N HIS A 307 -1.98 -25.56 8.01
CA HIS A 307 -2.29 -26.83 8.66
C HIS A 307 -1.28 -27.08 9.78
N LEU A 308 -1.75 -27.03 11.02
CA LEU A 308 -0.93 -27.10 12.22
C LEU A 308 -1.43 -28.19 13.16
N ASN A 309 -0.54 -28.73 14.00
CA ASN A 309 -0.87 -29.77 14.98
C ASN A 309 -1.24 -29.16 16.34
N PHE A 310 -2.38 -28.45 16.36
CA PHE A 310 -3.01 -27.91 17.55
C PHE A 310 -4.50 -28.22 17.54
N ARG A 311 -5.15 -28.08 18.70
CA ARG A 311 -6.60 -28.30 18.83
C ARG A 311 -7.36 -27.31 17.97
N ILE A 312 -8.18 -27.83 17.06
CA ILE A 312 -9.07 -27.04 16.22
C ILE A 312 -10.33 -26.72 17.00
N LEU A 313 -10.62 -25.43 17.16
CA LEU A 313 -11.86 -24.94 17.76
C LEU A 313 -12.94 -24.71 16.71
N LYS A 314 -12.53 -24.29 15.50
CA LYS A 314 -13.42 -23.96 14.41
C LYS A 314 -12.77 -24.24 13.06
N LYS A 315 -13.58 -24.64 12.08
CA LYS A 315 -13.17 -24.84 10.69
C LYS A 315 -14.08 -24.07 9.77
N MET A 316 -13.51 -23.38 8.80
CA MET A 316 -14.24 -22.59 7.81
C MET A 316 -13.71 -22.87 6.40
N ALA A 317 -14.55 -22.66 5.39
CA ALA A 317 -14.18 -22.77 3.99
C ALA A 317 -13.35 -21.56 3.51
N CYS A 318 -12.70 -21.72 2.37
CA CYS A 318 -12.15 -20.62 1.57
C CYS A 318 -12.89 -20.58 0.22
N SER A 319 -14.12 -20.07 0.24
CA SER A 319 -15.06 -20.09 -0.90
C SER A 319 -15.60 -18.71 -1.25
N LEU A 320 -15.74 -17.83 -0.26
CA LEU A 320 -16.12 -16.42 -0.45
C LEU A 320 -14.88 -15.54 -0.63
N LYS A 321 -15.06 -14.41 -1.34
CA LYS A 321 -14.04 -13.38 -1.53
C LYS A 321 -14.53 -12.04 -0.95
N PRO A 322 -13.67 -11.24 -0.28
CA PRO A 322 -12.31 -11.60 0.13
C PRO A 322 -12.28 -12.72 1.19
N ILE A 323 -11.09 -13.24 1.53
CA ILE A 323 -10.98 -14.41 2.42
C ILE A 323 -11.66 -14.19 3.78
N ASP A 324 -11.62 -12.96 4.26
CA ASP A 324 -12.27 -12.49 5.50
C ASP A 324 -13.78 -12.81 5.51
N ALA A 325 -14.44 -12.77 4.35
CA ALA A 325 -15.89 -13.00 4.23
C ALA A 325 -16.29 -14.42 4.68
N ASN A 326 -15.42 -15.41 4.55
CA ASN A 326 -15.68 -16.77 5.02
C ASN A 326 -15.80 -16.82 6.56
N VAL A 327 -15.01 -16.01 7.25
CA VAL A 327 -15.02 -15.89 8.72
C VAL A 327 -16.26 -15.09 9.16
N LEU A 328 -16.61 -14.04 8.43
CA LEU A 328 -17.80 -13.22 8.71
C LEU A 328 -19.12 -14.00 8.56
N GLN A 329 -19.21 -14.85 7.53
CA GLN A 329 -20.39 -15.67 7.25
C GLN A 329 -20.38 -17.01 7.99
N ASP A 330 -19.30 -17.32 8.70
CA ASP A 330 -19.13 -18.60 9.38
C ASP A 330 -19.36 -19.81 8.45
N LEU A 331 -18.77 -19.74 7.26
CA LEU A 331 -19.01 -20.74 6.23
C LEU A 331 -18.24 -22.01 6.56
N GLU A 332 -18.93 -23.11 6.81
CA GLU A 332 -18.32 -24.40 7.15
C GLU A 332 -17.40 -24.92 6.02
N GLY A 333 -16.21 -25.42 6.41
CA GLY A 333 -15.24 -26.01 5.49
C GLY A 333 -13.93 -26.38 6.18
N GLU A 334 -12.89 -26.73 5.42
CA GLU A 334 -11.62 -27.27 5.94
C GLU A 334 -10.39 -26.53 5.40
N ASP A 335 -10.53 -25.22 5.14
CA ASP A 335 -9.46 -24.41 4.54
C ASP A 335 -8.89 -23.36 5.50
N ILE A 336 -9.71 -22.88 6.45
CA ILE A 336 -9.36 -21.90 7.47
C ILE A 336 -9.64 -22.54 8.83
N PHE A 337 -8.69 -22.44 9.74
CA PHE A 337 -8.77 -23.06 11.06
C PHE A 337 -8.57 -22.02 12.15
N LEU A 338 -9.41 -22.07 13.18
CA LEU A 338 -9.16 -21.41 14.45
C LEU A 338 -8.59 -22.45 15.41
N TYR A 339 -7.34 -22.28 15.82
CA TYR A 339 -6.64 -23.19 16.74
C TYR A 339 -6.58 -22.61 18.17
N ASP A 340 -6.55 -23.51 19.17
CA ASP A 340 -6.03 -23.23 20.50
C ASP A 340 -4.57 -23.73 20.58
N LEU A 341 -3.62 -22.78 20.64
CA LEU A 341 -2.19 -23.08 20.60
C LEU A 341 -1.66 -23.75 21.87
N HIS A 342 -2.44 -23.78 22.97
CA HIS A 342 -2.02 -24.45 24.19
C HIS A 342 -2.21 -25.97 24.17
N ILE A 343 -2.97 -26.50 23.21
CA ILE A 343 -3.30 -27.93 23.14
C ILE A 343 -2.73 -28.49 21.83
N ARG A 344 -1.71 -29.35 21.93
CA ARG A 344 -1.16 -30.07 20.77
C ARG A 344 -2.07 -31.24 20.40
N GLU A 345 -2.52 -31.27 19.16
CA GLU A 345 -3.40 -32.31 18.63
C GLU A 345 -3.10 -32.51 17.13
N PRO A 346 -2.96 -33.74 16.61
CA PRO A 346 -2.70 -33.97 15.20
C PRO A 346 -3.83 -33.43 14.32
N ASN A 347 -3.51 -32.63 13.31
CA ASN A 347 -4.50 -32.24 12.30
C ASN A 347 -4.59 -33.34 11.24
N THR A 348 -5.71 -34.08 11.24
CA THR A 348 -5.98 -35.19 10.32
C THR A 348 -6.66 -34.75 9.01
N PHE A 349 -6.94 -33.46 8.83
CA PHE A 349 -7.61 -32.95 7.63
C PHE A 349 -6.65 -32.87 6.44
N ILE A 350 -7.18 -33.16 5.26
CA ILE A 350 -6.39 -33.17 4.02
C ILE A 350 -5.94 -31.74 3.74
N ARG A 351 -4.64 -31.56 3.46
CA ARG A 351 -4.10 -30.26 3.03
C ARG A 351 -4.89 -29.73 1.83
N SER A 352 -5.31 -28.47 1.90
CA SER A 352 -6.10 -27.84 0.83
C SER A 352 -5.48 -28.07 -0.55
N ASN A 353 -6.34 -28.36 -1.52
CA ASN A 353 -5.92 -28.64 -2.88
C ASN A 353 -5.18 -27.41 -3.45
N LYS A 354 -3.86 -27.53 -3.69
CA LYS A 354 -3.03 -26.43 -4.25
C LYS A 354 -3.63 -25.85 -5.52
N SER A 355 -4.26 -26.68 -6.36
CA SER A 355 -4.95 -26.22 -7.56
C SER A 355 -6.14 -25.31 -7.20
N ARG A 356 -6.97 -25.70 -6.23
CA ARG A 356 -8.08 -24.88 -5.74
C ARG A 356 -7.60 -23.53 -5.17
N MET A 357 -6.50 -23.53 -4.41
CA MET A 357 -5.92 -22.27 -3.87
C MET A 357 -5.41 -21.35 -4.99
N LEU A 358 -4.79 -21.91 -6.03
CA LEU A 358 -4.38 -21.14 -7.21
C LEU A 358 -5.58 -20.55 -7.95
N THR A 359 -6.63 -21.35 -8.20
CA THR A 359 -7.86 -20.86 -8.84
C THR A 359 -8.61 -19.87 -7.95
N TYR A 360 -8.57 -20.04 -6.62
CA TYR A 360 -9.10 -19.04 -5.70
C TYR A 360 -8.35 -17.72 -5.86
N ASN A 361 -7.02 -17.73 -5.95
CA ASN A 361 -6.25 -16.50 -6.12
C ASN A 361 -6.47 -15.86 -7.50
N PHE A 362 -6.29 -16.60 -8.58
CA PHE A 362 -6.26 -16.09 -9.97
C PHE A 362 -7.60 -16.19 -10.71
N LYS A 363 -8.67 -16.65 -10.05
CA LYS A 363 -10.00 -16.96 -10.61
C LYS A 363 -9.98 -18.14 -11.58
N TYR A 364 -9.36 -17.97 -12.75
CA TYR A 364 -9.36 -18.97 -13.82
C TYR A 364 -8.16 -18.75 -14.76
N ILE A 365 -7.53 -19.82 -15.24
CA ILE A 365 -6.40 -19.78 -16.19
C ILE A 365 -6.62 -20.87 -17.23
N TYR A 366 -6.60 -20.54 -18.52
CA TYR A 366 -6.69 -21.55 -19.57
C TYR A 366 -5.38 -22.33 -19.72
N LEU A 367 -5.45 -23.60 -20.12
CA LEU A 367 -4.26 -24.46 -20.22
C LEU A 367 -3.19 -23.88 -21.17
N ASN A 368 -3.59 -23.34 -22.32
CA ASN A 368 -2.69 -22.70 -23.27
C ASN A 368 -2.01 -21.45 -22.70
N GLU A 369 -2.71 -20.65 -21.91
CA GLU A 369 -2.14 -19.49 -21.20
C GLU A 369 -1.13 -19.96 -20.13
N ALA A 370 -1.50 -20.97 -19.34
CA ALA A 370 -0.62 -21.56 -18.34
C ALA A 370 0.68 -22.09 -18.98
N LEU A 371 0.57 -22.82 -20.09
CA LEU A 371 1.73 -23.30 -20.86
C LEU A 371 2.58 -22.14 -21.41
N THR A 372 1.96 -21.05 -21.85
CA THR A 372 2.65 -19.85 -22.32
C THR A 372 3.48 -19.21 -21.20
N ILE A 373 2.89 -19.06 -20.02
CA ILE A 373 3.58 -18.54 -18.83
C ILE A 373 4.75 -19.46 -18.44
N VAL A 374 4.54 -20.77 -18.40
CA VAL A 374 5.59 -21.75 -18.08
C VAL A 374 6.75 -21.64 -19.07
N MET A 375 6.48 -21.63 -20.38
CA MET A 375 7.51 -21.50 -21.41
C MET A 375 8.29 -20.19 -21.28
N SER A 376 7.59 -19.07 -21.00
CA SER A 376 8.22 -17.76 -20.80
C SER A 376 9.16 -17.77 -19.58
N GLN A 377 8.70 -18.29 -18.45
CA GLN A 377 9.52 -18.38 -17.24
C GLN A 377 10.73 -19.29 -17.41
N LEU A 378 10.56 -20.43 -18.10
CA LEU A 378 11.67 -21.33 -18.40
C LEU A 378 12.71 -20.64 -19.29
N ARG A 379 12.30 -19.99 -20.39
CA ARG A 379 13.22 -19.21 -21.25
C ARG A 379 13.96 -18.13 -20.46
N GLY A 380 13.27 -17.42 -19.56
CA GLY A 380 13.87 -16.42 -18.69
C GLY A 380 14.90 -17.00 -17.70
N LYS A 381 14.65 -18.20 -17.16
CA LYS A 381 15.63 -18.92 -16.32
C LYS A 381 16.84 -19.36 -17.14
N PHE A 382 16.65 -19.92 -18.33
CA PHE A 382 17.75 -20.31 -19.22
C PHE A 382 18.63 -19.12 -19.60
N LYS A 383 18.05 -17.99 -20.02
CA LYS A 383 18.82 -16.76 -20.32
C LYS A 383 19.65 -16.27 -19.13
N ARG A 384 19.10 -16.34 -17.91
CA ARG A 384 19.83 -15.94 -16.69
C ARG A 384 20.96 -16.92 -16.35
N ALA A 385 20.75 -18.21 -16.56
CA ALA A 385 21.78 -19.24 -16.34
C ALA A 385 22.93 -19.08 -17.34
N THR A 386 22.65 -18.89 -18.63
CA THR A 386 23.71 -18.69 -19.64
C THR A 386 24.50 -17.41 -19.38
N LYS A 387 23.84 -16.30 -19.04
CA LYS A 387 24.52 -15.04 -18.69
C LYS A 387 25.43 -15.14 -17.46
N LYS A 388 25.18 -16.09 -16.55
CA LYS A 388 26.07 -16.40 -15.40
C LYS A 388 27.26 -17.30 -15.76
N ILE A 389 27.18 -18.06 -16.85
CA ILE A 389 28.25 -18.96 -17.32
C ILE A 389 29.25 -18.19 -18.21
N PHE A 390 28.78 -17.18 -18.94
CA PHE A 390 29.59 -16.35 -19.84
C PHE A 390 30.04 -15.01 -19.23
N LYS A 391 29.95 -14.87 -17.91
CA LYS A 391 30.58 -13.81 -17.10
C LYS A 391 31.57 -14.47 -16.15
#